data_AF-A0A1G2HLC0-F1
#
_entry.id   AF-A0A1G2HLC0-F1
#
_cell.length_a   1.000
_cell.length_b   1.000
_cell.length_c   1.000
_cell.angle_alpha   90.00
_cell.angle_beta   90.00
_cell.angle_gamma   90.00
#
_symmetry.space_group_name_H-M   'P 1'
#
loop_
_entity.id
_entity.type
_entity.pdbx_description
1 polymer ?
#
loop_
_entity_poly.entity_id
_entity_poly.type
_entity_poly.pdbx_seq_one_letter_code
_entity_poly.pdbx_strand_id
1 'polypeptide(L)'
;MGWLELLAEFIKEKEEKENLLSQKFPQFSFSTSADRWIESNMNNTILEQLEDRKIKNVFFNRLKCKGILSNMKDNFFVQINENDTMEEKALTLGHEIAHIFEYEYNKGDDRWLKNLPIIETFCDEFAKKWITLNGKEKIESFLKGDIQ
;
A
#
# COMPACT_ATOMS: atom_id res chain seq x y z
N MET A 1 -13.90 -33.36 6.61
CA MET A 1 -12.71 -32.54 6.84
C MET A 1 -11.61 -33.43 7.38
N GLY A 2 -10.52 -33.58 6.63
CA GLY A 2 -9.36 -34.36 7.01
C GLY A 2 -8.37 -33.55 7.86
N TRP A 3 -7.56 -34.22 8.67
CA TRP A 3 -6.54 -33.58 9.52
C TRP A 3 -5.55 -32.69 8.75
N LEU A 4 -5.29 -33.01 7.47
CA LEU A 4 -4.45 -32.21 6.58
C LEU A 4 -5.10 -30.89 6.15
N GLU A 5 -6.42 -30.84 5.98
CA GLU A 5 -7.16 -29.62 5.63
C GLU A 5 -7.16 -28.65 6.82
N LEU A 6 -7.39 -29.16 8.03
CA LEU A 6 -7.34 -28.37 9.27
C LEU A 6 -5.93 -27.81 9.56
N LEU A 7 -4.89 -28.58 9.27
CA LEU A 7 -3.50 -28.13 9.43
C LEU A 7 -3.15 -27.02 8.42
N ALA A 8 -3.63 -27.14 7.18
CA ALA A 8 -3.44 -26.11 6.15
C ALA A 8 -4.18 -24.81 6.48
N GLU A 9 -5.42 -24.90 6.96
CA GLU A 9 -6.18 -23.73 7.44
C GLU A 9 -5.49 -23.06 8.64
N PHE A 10 -4.99 -23.84 9.60
CA PHE A 10 -4.27 -23.31 10.77
C PHE A 10 -2.95 -22.61 10.39
N ILE A 11 -2.17 -23.20 9.47
CA ILE A 11 -0.92 -22.58 8.98
C ILE A 11 -1.24 -21.29 8.24
N LYS A 12 -2.25 -21.29 7.37
CA LYS A 12 -2.69 -20.11 6.63
C LYS A 12 -3.15 -18.98 7.55
N GLU A 13 -4.01 -19.29 8.53
CA GLU A 13 -4.45 -18.30 9.52
C GLU A 13 -3.29 -17.74 10.35
N LYS A 14 -2.29 -18.58 10.65
CA LYS A 14 -1.10 -18.15 11.39
C LYS A 14 -0.20 -17.24 10.55
N GLU A 15 0.05 -17.58 9.29
CA GLU A 15 0.80 -16.75 8.35
C GLU A 15 0.08 -15.43 8.06
N GLU A 16 -1.25 -15.44 7.93
CA GLU A 16 -2.06 -14.23 7.76
C GLU A 16 -2.00 -13.33 9.01
N LYS A 17 -2.07 -13.92 10.21
CA LYS A 17 -1.93 -13.17 11.47
C LYS A 17 -0.53 -12.59 11.65
N GLU A 18 0.52 -13.36 11.43
CA GLU A 18 1.92 -12.92 11.58
C GLU A 18 2.32 -11.87 10.51
N ASN A 19 1.54 -11.72 9.44
CA ASN A 19 1.75 -10.72 8.40
C ASN A 19 0.83 -9.48 8.50
N LEU A 20 0.14 -9.29 9.64
CA LEU A 20 -0.62 -8.06 9.90
C LEU A 20 0.33 -6.88 10.16
N LEU A 21 0.10 -5.77 9.46
CA LEU A 21 0.85 -4.53 9.66
C LEU A 21 0.67 -4.02 11.08
N SER A 22 -0.53 -4.21 11.65
CA SER A 22 -0.86 -3.85 13.03
C SER A 22 -0.10 -4.63 14.09
N GLN A 23 0.39 -5.82 13.79
CA GLN A 23 1.28 -6.56 14.69
C GLN A 23 2.74 -6.14 14.54
N LYS A 24 3.18 -5.82 13.31
CA LYS A 24 4.54 -5.35 13.03
C LYS A 24 4.78 -3.91 13.50
N PHE A 25 3.74 -3.07 13.43
CA PHE A 25 3.80 -1.64 13.74
C PHE A 25 2.72 -1.23 14.75
N PRO A 26 2.68 -1.84 15.95
CA PRO A 26 1.62 -1.60 16.94
C PRO A 26 1.63 -0.17 17.50
N GLN A 27 2.74 0.55 17.37
CA GLN A 27 2.86 1.96 17.75
C GLN A 27 2.10 2.91 16.82
N PHE A 28 1.70 2.45 15.62
CA PHE A 28 0.95 3.24 14.67
C PHE A 28 -0.50 2.77 14.65
N SER A 29 -1.41 3.57 15.17
CA SER A 29 -2.86 3.25 15.14
C SER A 29 -3.40 3.10 13.71
N PHE A 30 -2.80 3.81 12.74
CA PHE A 30 -3.16 3.71 11.32
C PHE A 30 -2.80 2.36 10.68
N SER A 31 -1.94 1.55 11.31
CA SER A 31 -1.59 0.20 10.80
C SER A 31 -2.81 -0.73 10.75
N THR A 32 -3.73 -0.62 11.72
CA THR A 32 -4.99 -1.38 11.73
C THR A 32 -5.92 -0.93 10.62
N SER A 33 -5.97 0.38 10.34
CA SER A 33 -6.75 0.91 9.22
C SER A 33 -6.21 0.42 7.89
N ALA A 34 -4.88 0.32 7.75
CA ALA A 34 -4.24 -0.20 6.55
C ALA A 34 -4.54 -1.69 6.32
N ASP A 35 -4.43 -2.54 7.36
CA ASP A 35 -4.81 -3.96 7.25
C ASP A 35 -6.27 -4.12 6.79
N ARG A 36 -7.22 -3.42 7.45
CA ARG A 36 -8.65 -3.47 7.08
C ARG A 36 -8.92 -2.98 5.67
N TRP A 37 -8.23 -1.92 5.27
CA TRP A 37 -8.38 -1.36 3.93
C TRP A 37 -7.98 -2.38 2.86
N ILE A 38 -6.81 -3.00 3.02
CA ILE A 38 -6.34 -4.05 2.09
C ILE A 38 -7.37 -5.18 2.01
N GLU A 39 -7.83 -5.67 3.16
CA GLU A 39 -8.78 -6.79 3.21
C GLU A 39 -10.12 -6.48 2.52
N SER A 40 -10.68 -5.30 2.79
CA SER A 40 -11.96 -4.87 2.20
C SER A 40 -11.88 -4.62 0.69
N ASN A 41 -10.68 -4.44 0.14
CA ASN A 41 -10.45 -4.07 -1.25
C ASN A 41 -9.89 -5.19 -2.13
N MET A 42 -9.67 -6.41 -1.59
CA MET A 42 -9.01 -7.50 -2.34
C MET A 42 -9.69 -7.83 -3.67
N ASN A 43 -11.01 -7.66 -3.76
CA ASN A 43 -11.79 -7.96 -4.96
C ASN A 43 -11.97 -6.77 -5.91
N ASN A 44 -11.57 -5.57 -5.49
CA ASN A 44 -11.74 -4.35 -6.29
C ASN A 44 -10.63 -4.22 -7.33
N THR A 45 -10.89 -3.52 -8.43
CA THR A 45 -9.85 -3.16 -9.41
C THR A 45 -8.80 -2.24 -8.77
N ILE A 46 -7.62 -2.10 -9.40
CA ILE A 46 -6.62 -1.15 -8.89
C ILE A 46 -7.17 0.28 -8.94
N LEU A 47 -7.93 0.63 -9.98
CA LEU A 47 -8.56 1.94 -10.09
C LEU A 47 -9.53 2.21 -8.93
N GLU A 48 -10.44 1.28 -8.62
CA GLU A 48 -11.39 1.41 -7.51
C GLU A 48 -10.67 1.59 -6.16
N GLN A 49 -9.55 0.88 -5.97
CA GLN A 49 -8.72 1.02 -4.77
C GLN A 49 -8.09 2.42 -4.67
N LEU A 50 -7.55 2.93 -5.77
CA LEU A 50 -6.99 4.28 -5.83
C LEU A 50 -8.08 5.34 -5.57
N GLU A 51 -9.27 5.16 -6.14
CA GLU A 51 -10.41 6.06 -5.93
C GLU A 51 -10.88 6.09 -4.48
N ASP A 52 -10.95 4.94 -3.80
CA ASP A 52 -11.29 4.84 -2.38
C ASP A 52 -10.29 5.62 -1.51
N ARG A 53 -9.01 5.59 -1.86
CA ARG A 53 -7.94 6.39 -1.22
C ARG A 53 -7.81 7.80 -1.77
N LYS A 54 -8.77 8.26 -2.60
CA LYS A 54 -8.80 9.59 -3.22
C LYS A 54 -7.57 9.92 -4.07
N ILE A 55 -6.88 8.91 -4.59
CA ILE A 55 -5.81 9.08 -5.57
C ILE A 55 -6.47 9.33 -6.92
N LYS A 56 -6.39 10.57 -7.42
CA LYS A 56 -7.03 10.97 -8.68
C LYS A 56 -6.19 10.68 -9.89
N ASN A 57 -4.88 10.58 -9.74
CA ASN A 57 -4.00 10.26 -10.85
C ASN A 57 -2.66 9.71 -10.39
N VAL A 58 -2.07 8.90 -11.28
CA VAL A 58 -0.72 8.34 -11.16
C VAL A 58 0.05 8.76 -12.41
N PHE A 59 1.12 9.54 -12.23
CA PHE A 59 1.94 10.07 -13.31
C PHE A 59 3.32 9.44 -13.33
N PHE A 60 3.90 9.26 -14.51
CA PHE A 60 5.30 8.87 -14.69
C PHE A 60 6.13 10.07 -15.13
N ASN A 61 7.15 10.44 -14.35
CA ASN A 61 8.00 11.60 -14.58
C ASN A 61 9.47 11.26 -14.32
N ARG A 62 10.41 12.04 -14.86
CA ARG A 62 11.83 11.97 -14.45
C ARG A 62 12.00 12.56 -13.06
N LEU A 63 12.23 11.71 -12.07
CA LEU A 63 12.40 12.12 -10.68
C LEU A 63 13.84 11.85 -10.20
N LYS A 64 14.27 12.59 -9.16
CA LYS A 64 15.50 12.29 -8.41
C LYS A 64 15.28 11.29 -7.27
N CYS A 65 14.02 10.88 -7.05
CA CYS A 65 13.58 9.92 -6.05
C CYS A 65 12.70 8.85 -6.73
N LYS A 66 12.17 7.90 -5.96
CA LYS A 66 11.31 6.82 -6.46
C LYS A 66 9.88 7.29 -6.71
N GLY A 67 9.28 7.97 -5.73
CA GLY A 67 7.93 8.51 -5.82
C GLY A 67 7.75 9.84 -5.07
N ILE A 68 6.62 10.49 -5.35
CA ILE A 68 6.13 11.67 -4.64
C ILE A 68 4.61 11.57 -4.48
N LEU A 69 4.12 11.53 -3.25
CA LEU A 69 2.74 11.82 -2.91
C LEU A 69 2.52 13.33 -2.72
N SER A 70 1.48 13.87 -3.35
CA SER A 70 1.03 15.25 -3.15
C SER A 70 -0.46 15.30 -2.87
N ASN A 71 -0.88 16.22 -1.99
CA ASN A 71 -2.28 16.46 -1.67
C ASN A 71 -2.73 17.83 -2.18
N MET A 72 -3.83 17.88 -2.91
CA MET A 72 -4.47 19.12 -3.35
C MET A 72 -5.99 19.02 -3.17
N LYS A 73 -6.55 19.88 -2.32
CA LYS A 73 -8.00 19.95 -2.03
C LYS A 73 -8.59 18.56 -1.74
N ASP A 74 -8.01 17.86 -0.76
CA ASP A 74 -8.43 16.52 -0.31
C ASP A 74 -8.29 15.38 -1.33
N ASN A 75 -7.64 15.62 -2.48
CA ASN A 75 -7.28 14.58 -3.44
C ASN A 75 -5.77 14.36 -3.44
N PHE A 76 -5.37 13.11 -3.67
CA PHE A 76 -3.99 12.70 -3.78
C PHE A 76 -3.56 12.50 -5.22
N PHE A 77 -2.30 12.81 -5.49
CA PHE A 77 -1.67 12.62 -6.78
C PHE A 77 -0.31 11.97 -6.54
N VAL A 78 -0.06 10.86 -7.24
CA VAL A 78 1.16 10.08 -7.12
C VAL A 78 2.01 10.33 -8.36
N GLN A 79 3.27 10.70 -8.17
CA GLN A 79 4.26 10.73 -9.25
C GLN A 79 5.27 9.60 -9.01
N ILE A 80 5.57 8.83 -10.04
CA ILE A 80 6.50 7.70 -10.00
C ILE A 80 7.61 7.95 -11.01
N ASN A 81 8.83 7.53 -10.68
CA ASN A 81 9.97 7.68 -11.58
C ASN A 81 9.75 6.86 -12.87
N GLU A 82 9.78 7.53 -14.03
CA GLU A 82 9.57 6.88 -15.32
C GLU A 82 10.65 5.85 -15.67
N ASN A 83 11.86 6.04 -15.14
CA ASN A 83 13.02 5.20 -15.42
C ASN A 83 13.06 3.92 -14.57
N ASP A 84 12.18 3.80 -13.57
CA ASP A 84 12.11 2.61 -12.73
C ASP A 84 11.51 1.43 -13.51
N THR A 85 11.92 0.22 -13.13
CA THR A 85 11.32 -1.03 -13.61
C THR A 85 9.85 -1.11 -13.20
N MET A 86 9.07 -1.97 -13.85
CA MET A 86 7.64 -2.07 -13.52
C MET A 86 7.41 -2.58 -12.08
N GLU A 87 8.31 -3.44 -11.60
CA GLU A 87 8.30 -3.91 -10.21
C GLU A 87 8.55 -2.77 -9.22
N GLU A 88 9.56 -1.93 -9.48
CA GLU A 88 9.84 -0.76 -8.67
C GLU A 88 8.69 0.26 -8.71
N LYS A 89 8.03 0.42 -9.86
CA LYS A 89 6.84 1.27 -10.00
C LYS A 89 5.66 0.74 -9.18
N ALA A 90 5.43 -0.57 -9.18
CA ALA A 90 4.40 -1.20 -8.36
C ALA A 90 4.67 -1.03 -6.86
N LEU A 91 5.93 -1.23 -6.44
CA LEU A 91 6.36 -0.98 -5.05
C LEU A 91 6.17 0.48 -4.66
N THR A 92 6.60 1.40 -5.51
CA THR A 92 6.45 2.84 -5.29
C THR A 92 4.97 3.21 -5.15
N LEU A 93 4.10 2.75 -6.04
CA LEU A 93 2.67 3.03 -5.94
C LEU A 93 2.09 2.55 -4.61
N GLY A 94 2.39 1.30 -4.21
CA GLY A 94 1.96 0.76 -2.92
C GLY A 94 2.48 1.58 -1.74
N HIS A 95 3.75 2.01 -1.81
CA HIS A 95 4.39 2.83 -0.79
C HIS A 95 3.70 4.20 -0.65
N GLU A 96 3.40 4.87 -1.77
CA GLU A 96 2.72 6.17 -1.75
C GLU A 96 1.26 6.06 -1.29
N ILE A 97 0.57 4.94 -1.55
CA ILE A 97 -0.74 4.65 -0.95
C ILE A 97 -0.62 4.57 0.58
N ALA A 98 0.45 3.94 1.09
CA ALA A 98 0.68 3.78 2.52
C ALA A 98 0.85 5.13 3.24
N HIS A 99 1.54 6.08 2.61
CA HIS A 99 1.70 7.45 3.12
C HIS A 99 0.35 8.16 3.35
N ILE A 100 -0.71 7.80 2.63
CA ILE A 100 -2.03 8.40 2.85
C ILE A 100 -2.58 8.04 4.24
N PHE A 101 -2.33 6.82 4.74
CA PHE A 101 -2.78 6.42 6.09
C PHE A 101 -2.08 7.23 7.18
N GLU A 102 -0.78 7.44 7.00
CA GLU A 102 0.01 8.31 7.87
C GLU A 102 -0.49 9.75 7.82
N TYR A 103 -0.66 10.29 6.62
CA TYR A 103 -1.13 11.66 6.40
C TYR A 103 -2.50 11.91 7.04
N GLU A 104 -3.45 10.99 6.86
CA GLU A 104 -4.80 11.09 7.43
C GLU A 104 -4.79 11.06 8.96
N TYR A 105 -3.86 10.31 9.56
CA TYR A 105 -3.72 10.20 11.00
C TYR A 105 -3.00 11.41 11.61
N ASN A 106 -1.92 11.87 10.98
CA ASN A 106 -1.04 12.92 11.51
C ASN A 106 -1.39 14.33 11.01
N LYS A 107 -2.57 14.56 10.39
CA LYS A 107 -2.97 15.88 9.86
C LYS A 107 -2.70 17.01 10.86
N GLY A 108 -1.59 17.73 10.66
CA GLY A 108 -1.17 18.88 11.47
C GLY A 108 -0.25 18.60 12.67
N ASP A 109 0.35 17.40 12.79
CA ASP A 109 1.23 17.05 13.92
C ASP A 109 2.66 16.66 13.50
N ASP A 110 3.56 17.64 13.37
CA ASP A 110 4.96 17.47 12.96
C ASP A 110 5.80 16.53 13.86
N ARG A 111 5.26 16.03 14.99
CA ARG A 111 5.92 14.99 15.80
C ARG A 111 6.15 13.69 15.04
N TRP A 112 5.42 13.47 13.93
CA TRP A 112 5.62 12.32 13.03
C TRP A 112 7.04 12.26 12.45
N LEU A 113 7.72 13.41 12.28
CA LEU A 113 9.09 13.49 11.74
C LEU A 113 10.11 12.67 12.54
N LYS A 114 9.88 12.46 13.84
CA LYS A 114 10.76 11.62 14.68
C LYS A 114 10.62 10.13 14.37
N ASN A 115 9.49 9.73 13.79
CA ASN A 115 9.17 8.34 13.45
C ASN A 115 9.35 8.05 11.96
N LEU A 116 9.81 9.03 11.17
CA LEU A 116 10.03 8.92 9.72
C LEU A 116 10.65 7.58 9.30
N PRO A 117 11.81 7.13 9.82
CA PRO A 117 12.42 5.88 9.39
C PRO A 117 11.52 4.65 9.58
N ILE A 118 10.72 4.64 10.64
CA ILE A 118 9.83 3.52 10.96
C ILE A 118 8.56 3.61 10.11
N ILE A 119 8.08 4.83 9.80
CA ILE A 119 6.98 5.07 8.86
C ILE A 119 7.35 4.59 7.46
N GLU A 120 8.54 4.94 6.96
CA GLU A 120 9.03 4.45 5.66
C GLU A 120 9.06 2.91 5.62
N THR A 121 9.52 2.28 6.71
CA THR A 121 9.51 0.82 6.83
C THR A 121 8.09 0.24 6.81
N PHE A 122 7.13 0.93 7.44
CA PHE A 122 5.71 0.57 7.35
C PHE A 122 5.19 0.68 5.91
N CYS A 123 5.54 1.75 5.20
CA CYS A 123 5.13 1.95 3.81
C CYS A 123 5.67 0.86 2.88
N ASP A 124 6.92 0.44 3.07
CA ASP A 124 7.51 -0.67 2.32
C ASP A 124 6.82 -2.02 2.61
N GLU A 125 6.52 -2.32 3.87
CA GLU A 125 5.81 -3.54 4.25
C GLU A 125 4.36 -3.54 3.76
N PHE A 126 3.69 -2.39 3.80
CA PHE A 126 2.37 -2.22 3.19
C PHE A 126 2.43 -2.50 1.69
N ALA A 127 3.39 -1.91 0.97
CA ALA A 127 3.52 -2.07 -0.48
C ALA A 127 3.69 -3.54 -0.86
N LYS A 128 4.58 -4.27 -0.16
CA LYS A 128 4.76 -5.71 -0.36
C LYS A 128 3.46 -6.48 -0.14
N LYS A 129 2.78 -6.24 0.98
CA LYS A 129 1.51 -6.92 1.31
C LYS A 129 0.42 -6.63 0.27
N TRP A 130 0.30 -5.38 -0.15
CA TRP A 130 -0.66 -4.94 -1.16
C TRP A 130 -0.40 -5.59 -2.52
N ILE A 131 0.87 -5.70 -2.94
CA ILE A 131 1.27 -6.40 -4.17
C ILE A 131 0.97 -7.89 -4.08
N THR A 132 1.31 -8.54 -2.97
CA THR A 132 1.04 -9.98 -2.78
C THR A 132 -0.45 -10.29 -2.91
N LEU A 133 -1.32 -9.45 -2.33
CA LEU A 133 -2.76 -9.72 -2.32
C LEU A 133 -3.48 -9.34 -3.62
N ASN A 134 -3.02 -8.31 -4.33
CA ASN A 134 -3.58 -7.97 -5.64
C ASN A 134 -3.01 -8.82 -6.78
N GLY A 135 -1.84 -9.42 -6.59
CA GLY A 135 -1.06 -10.04 -7.65
C GLY A 135 -0.29 -9.00 -8.46
N LYS A 136 1.02 -9.26 -8.65
CA LYS A 136 1.93 -8.38 -9.39
C LYS A 136 1.40 -8.02 -10.78
N GLU A 137 0.95 -9.02 -11.54
CA GLU A 137 0.47 -8.85 -12.92
C GLU A 137 -0.69 -7.86 -13.04
N LYS A 138 -1.66 -7.93 -12.12
CA LYS A 138 -2.82 -7.02 -12.08
C LYS A 138 -2.37 -5.56 -11.94
N ILE A 139 -1.40 -5.30 -11.07
CA ILE A 139 -0.86 -3.96 -10.82
C ILE A 139 -0.06 -3.49 -12.03
N GLU A 140 0.80 -4.35 -12.58
CA GLU A 140 1.59 -3.99 -13.76
C GLU A 140 0.72 -3.68 -14.99
N SER A 141 -0.34 -4.44 -15.22
CA SER A 141 -1.30 -4.17 -16.29
C SER A 141 -2.01 -2.83 -16.10
N PHE A 142 -2.40 -2.49 -14.87
CA PHE A 142 -2.91 -1.15 -14.55
C PHE A 142 -1.87 -0.06 -14.88
N LEU A 143 -0.62 -0.23 -14.44
CA LEU A 143 0.45 0.74 -14.66
C LEU A 143 0.84 0.91 -16.14
N LYS A 144 0.64 -0.11 -16.97
CA LYS A 144 0.82 -0.05 -18.43
C LYS A 144 -0.36 0.61 -19.14
N GLY A 145 -1.50 0.75 -18.47
CA GLY A 145 -2.75 1.25 -19.05
C GLY A 145 -3.59 0.18 -19.75
N ASP A 146 -3.33 -1.10 -19.48
CA ASP A 146 -4.02 -2.24 -20.11
C ASP A 146 -5.41 -2.52 -19.47
N ILE A 147 -5.62 -2.05 -18.23
CA ILE A 147 -6.85 -2.26 -17.45
C ILE A 147 -7.26 -0.91 -16.85
N GLN A 148 -8.47 -0.44 -17.21
CA GLN A 148 -9.13 0.74 -16.63
C GLN A 148 -10.42 0.31 -15.94
#